data_AF-A0A1X1TYY4-F1
#
_entry.id   AF-A0A1X1TYY4-F1
#
_cell.length_a   1.000
_cell.length_b   1.000
_cell.length_c   1.000
_cell.angle_alpha   90.00
_cell.angle_beta   90.00
_cell.angle_gamma   90.00
#
_symmetry.space_group_name_H-M   'P 1'
#
loop_
_entity.id
_entity.type
_entity.pdbx_description
1 polymer ?
#
loop_
_entity_poly.entity_id
_entity_poly.type
_entity_poly.pdbx_seq_one_letter_code
_entity_poly.pdbx_strand_id
1 'polypeptide(L)'
;MRLAGRLVGLGFAALVTAAGLLATPSAPVAHAFDCPDVEVIFARGTNEPPGLGRVGDAFVDTLRQQTGLNILPYGVNYAASKLQLHGGDGANDTIDRVKKSVETCPNTKIVLGGYSQGASVMDIVAGVPIGGISWGSSLPPQYANNIYAVATFGDVADRAGGTLPSQSALLGSKAIDLCNPNDPICHAGPGNEWSGHTEGYVPVYTTQAAAFVAAKLMGGTGQSVPGYGPSVPGTGPQTPGYGPQSPGQAPGPLPQSPQAPGPLTPSYAPQSPTPPVPASPTPQTDVVAAVH
;
A
#
# COMPACT_ATOMS: atom_id res chain seq x y z
N MET A 1 33.24 95.46 -9.40
CA MET A 1 33.37 96.08 -10.73
C MET A 1 32.26 95.50 -11.60
N ARG A 2 31.26 96.34 -11.95
CA ARG A 2 30.10 96.11 -12.87
C ARG A 2 29.06 95.05 -12.45
N LEU A 3 27.75 95.21 -12.68
CA LEU A 3 26.82 96.33 -12.88
C LEU A 3 25.40 95.72 -12.93
N ALA A 4 24.43 96.37 -12.28
CA ALA A 4 23.01 96.52 -12.65
C ALA A 4 22.02 95.33 -12.77
N GLY A 5 20.79 95.60 -12.32
CA GLY A 5 19.53 94.96 -12.72
C GLY A 5 18.41 95.17 -11.68
N ARG A 6 17.73 96.34 -11.64
CA ARG A 6 16.36 96.60 -12.17
C ARG A 6 15.33 95.50 -11.83
N LEU A 7 14.41 95.71 -10.88
CA LEU A 7 13.11 96.44 -10.92
C LEU A 7 11.91 95.59 -11.39
N VAL A 8 10.84 95.65 -10.58
CA VAL A 8 9.39 95.50 -10.91
C VAL A 8 8.78 94.08 -10.96
N GLY A 9 7.63 93.91 -10.30
CA GLY A 9 6.57 93.01 -10.79
C GLY A 9 5.70 92.34 -9.74
N LEU A 10 4.39 92.65 -9.75
CA LEU A 10 3.34 92.10 -8.88
C LEU A 10 2.89 90.68 -9.26
N GLY A 11 2.41 89.93 -8.26
CA GLY A 11 1.13 89.22 -8.33
C GLY A 11 1.08 87.73 -8.75
N PHE A 12 0.04 87.07 -8.23
CA PHE A 12 -0.59 85.78 -8.59
C PHE A 12 -0.19 84.47 -7.89
N ALA A 13 -1.13 84.07 -7.01
CA ALA A 13 -1.90 82.82 -7.03
C ALA A 13 -1.26 81.45 -6.68
N ALA A 14 -2.08 80.67 -5.98
CA ALA A 14 -1.79 79.45 -5.25
C ALA A 14 -1.53 78.22 -6.12
N LEU A 15 -0.73 77.28 -5.61
CA LEU A 15 -0.79 75.86 -6.00
C LEU A 15 -0.65 74.94 -4.78
N VAL A 16 -1.71 74.17 -4.56
CA VAL A 16 -1.76 72.98 -3.70
C VAL A 16 -0.95 71.88 -4.39
N THR A 17 0.01 71.26 -3.69
CA THR A 17 0.57 69.97 -4.11
C THR A 17 0.48 68.99 -2.95
N ALA A 18 -0.58 68.18 -2.96
CA ALA A 18 -0.69 66.96 -2.18
C ALA A 18 0.26 65.92 -2.80
N ALA A 19 1.36 65.60 -2.11
CA ALA A 19 2.22 64.49 -2.47
C ALA A 19 1.57 63.18 -2.00
N GLY A 20 0.76 62.57 -2.87
CA GLY A 20 0.23 61.23 -2.67
C GLY A 20 1.33 60.19 -2.83
N LEU A 21 1.63 59.47 -1.75
CA LEU A 21 2.52 58.32 -1.70
C LEU A 21 1.96 57.20 -2.59
N LEU A 22 2.56 56.98 -3.77
CA LEU A 22 2.34 55.77 -4.58
C LEU A 22 3.21 54.64 -4.01
N ALA A 23 2.79 54.06 -2.89
CA ALA A 23 3.27 52.76 -2.45
C ALA A 23 2.26 51.72 -2.96
N THR A 24 2.55 51.08 -4.11
CA THR A 24 1.79 49.93 -4.57
C THR A 24 2.06 48.76 -3.61
N PRO A 25 1.06 48.24 -2.87
CA PRO A 25 1.27 47.05 -2.08
C PRO A 25 1.57 45.90 -3.04
N SER A 26 2.77 45.31 -2.94
CA SER A 26 3.06 44.02 -3.56
C SER A 26 2.11 43.00 -2.93
N ALA A 27 1.09 42.58 -3.68
CA ALA A 27 0.20 41.52 -3.24
C ALA A 27 1.05 40.27 -2.97
N PRO A 28 0.83 39.56 -1.85
CA PRO A 28 1.51 38.30 -1.60
C PRO A 28 1.17 37.34 -2.75
N VAL A 29 2.20 36.75 -3.35
CA VAL A 29 2.02 35.69 -4.35
C VAL A 29 1.52 34.46 -3.60
N ALA A 30 0.28 34.07 -3.86
CA ALA A 30 -0.23 32.79 -3.38
C ALA A 30 0.50 31.67 -4.16
N HIS A 31 1.37 30.94 -3.48
CA HIS A 31 1.86 29.66 -3.99
C HIS A 31 0.71 28.65 -3.80
N ALA A 32 0.08 28.24 -4.90
CA ALA A 32 -0.78 27.06 -4.86
C ALA A 32 0.08 25.88 -4.38
N PHE A 33 -0.41 25.12 -3.40
CA PHE A 33 0.24 23.88 -3.03
C PHE A 33 0.08 22.92 -4.21
N ASP A 34 1.17 22.58 -4.88
CA ASP A 34 1.16 21.63 -5.99
C ASP A 34 0.87 20.23 -5.43
N CYS A 35 -0.39 19.79 -5.52
CA CYS A 35 -0.82 18.48 -5.07
C CYS A 35 -0.12 17.37 -5.87
N PRO A 36 0.36 16.30 -5.20
CA PRO A 36 0.98 15.18 -5.89
C PRO A 36 -0.07 14.37 -6.67
N ASP A 37 0.36 13.69 -7.74
CA ASP A 37 -0.51 12.75 -8.45
C ASP A 37 -0.92 11.60 -7.53
N VAL A 38 0.05 11.13 -6.74
CA VAL A 38 -0.09 10.01 -5.81
C VAL A 38 0.59 10.34 -4.50
N GLU A 39 -0.05 9.95 -3.41
CA GLU A 39 0.59 9.86 -2.11
C GLU A 39 0.73 8.40 -1.68
N VAL A 40 1.93 8.00 -1.30
CA VAL A 40 2.23 6.68 -0.74
C VAL A 40 2.45 6.80 0.76
N ILE A 41 1.53 6.25 1.55
CA ILE A 41 1.61 6.20 3.01
C ILE A 41 2.15 4.82 3.38
N PHE A 42 3.37 4.75 3.90
CA PHE A 42 4.08 3.50 4.14
C PHE A 42 4.47 3.31 5.60
N ALA A 43 4.08 2.18 6.18
CA ALA A 43 4.52 1.75 7.51
C ALA A 43 5.76 0.84 7.41
N ARG A 44 6.87 1.31 7.97
CA ARG A 44 8.16 0.59 7.98
C ARG A 44 8.14 -0.68 8.83
N GLY A 45 9.21 -1.46 8.79
CA GLY A 45 9.39 -2.64 9.63
C GLY A 45 9.92 -2.34 11.03
N THR A 46 9.93 -3.38 11.87
CA THR A 46 10.44 -3.33 13.25
C THR A 46 11.88 -2.81 13.29
N ASN A 47 12.16 -1.86 14.19
CA ASN A 47 13.47 -1.21 14.39
C ASN A 47 14.03 -0.42 13.21
N GLU A 48 13.28 -0.24 12.13
CA GLU A 48 13.71 0.70 11.09
C GLU A 48 13.66 2.14 11.63
N PRO A 49 14.60 3.02 11.21
CA PRO A 49 14.57 4.43 11.57
C PRO A 49 13.33 5.13 11.00
N PRO A 50 12.88 6.27 11.56
CA PRO A 50 11.76 7.05 11.02
C PRO A 50 11.92 7.32 9.52
N GLY A 51 10.82 7.17 8.77
CA GLY A 51 10.81 7.18 7.30
C GLY A 51 10.03 5.99 6.74
N LEU A 52 10.23 5.68 5.45
CA LEU A 52 9.58 4.56 4.78
C LEU A 52 10.22 3.20 5.11
N GLY A 53 11.49 3.21 5.56
CA GLY A 53 12.30 2.01 5.67
C GLY A 53 12.76 1.48 4.32
N ARG A 54 13.62 0.47 4.34
CA ARG A 54 14.32 -0.05 3.15
C ARG A 54 13.36 -0.54 2.07
N VAL A 55 12.31 -1.28 2.47
CA VAL A 55 11.32 -1.83 1.53
C VAL A 55 10.43 -0.73 0.96
N GLY A 56 10.01 0.23 1.80
CA GLY A 56 9.18 1.34 1.38
C GLY A 56 9.90 2.29 0.41
N ASP A 57 11.17 2.62 0.68
CA ASP A 57 12.00 3.43 -0.23
C ASP A 57 12.14 2.75 -1.61
N ALA A 58 12.52 1.47 -1.62
CA ALA A 58 12.66 0.71 -2.87
C ALA A 58 11.34 0.57 -3.65
N PHE A 59 10.23 0.39 -2.94
CA PHE A 59 8.89 0.35 -3.55
C PHE A 59 8.51 1.69 -4.19
N VAL A 60 8.65 2.80 -3.46
CA VAL A 60 8.31 4.14 -3.98
C VAL A 60 9.21 4.51 -5.17
N ASP A 61 10.51 4.24 -5.08
CA ASP A 61 11.43 4.54 -6.17
C ASP A 61 11.12 3.72 -7.43
N THR A 62 10.80 2.44 -7.27
CA THR A 62 10.39 1.59 -8.39
C THR A 62 9.07 2.05 -9.00
N LEU A 63 8.10 2.44 -8.17
CA LEU A 63 6.81 2.96 -8.64
C LEU A 63 6.97 4.27 -9.42
N ARG A 64 7.82 5.19 -8.95
CA ARG A 64 8.19 6.41 -9.69
C ARG A 64 8.79 6.08 -11.05
N GLN A 65 9.73 5.14 -11.11
CA GLN A 65 10.38 4.73 -12.36
C GLN A 65 9.38 4.13 -13.35
N GLN A 66 8.44 3.32 -12.89
CA GLN A 66 7.46 2.66 -13.76
C GLN A 66 6.34 3.58 -14.25
N THR A 67 6.01 4.63 -13.50
CA THR A 67 4.82 5.47 -13.79
C THR A 67 5.14 6.88 -14.25
N GLY A 68 6.32 7.43 -13.89
CA GLY A 68 6.66 8.84 -14.12
C GLY A 68 5.83 9.84 -13.31
N LEU A 69 5.00 9.38 -12.37
CA LEU A 69 4.10 10.23 -11.58
C LEU A 69 4.85 11.01 -10.51
N ASN A 70 4.32 12.17 -10.14
CA ASN A 70 4.74 12.90 -8.95
C ASN A 70 4.21 12.19 -7.70
N ILE A 71 5.08 11.45 -7.02
CA ILE A 71 4.75 10.66 -5.83
C ILE A 71 5.27 11.35 -4.58
N LEU A 72 4.36 11.70 -3.67
CA LEU A 72 4.68 12.14 -2.31
C LEU A 72 4.73 10.93 -1.37
N PRO A 73 5.90 10.59 -0.81
CA PRO A 73 5.99 9.55 0.21
C PRO A 73 5.70 10.12 1.59
N TYR A 74 5.02 9.34 2.42
CA TYR A 74 4.83 9.60 3.83
C TYR A 74 5.18 8.34 4.62
N GLY A 75 6.18 8.44 5.49
CA GLY A 75 6.50 7.39 6.45
C GLY A 75 5.60 7.49 7.66
N VAL A 76 4.84 6.44 7.94
CA VAL A 76 3.92 6.39 9.09
C VAL A 76 4.68 6.66 10.38
N ASN A 77 4.17 7.61 11.17
CA ASN A 77 4.80 8.08 12.39
C ASN A 77 4.37 7.24 13.58
N TYR A 78 5.10 6.16 13.80
CA TYR A 78 4.94 5.28 14.96
C TYR A 78 6.28 4.70 15.39
N ALA A 79 6.35 4.11 16.59
CA ALA A 79 7.61 3.69 17.18
C ALA A 79 8.32 2.53 16.45
N ALA A 80 7.58 1.69 15.72
CA ALA A 80 8.10 0.46 15.09
C ALA A 80 8.94 -0.41 16.04
N SER A 81 8.55 -0.51 17.31
CA SER A 81 9.40 -1.10 18.35
C SER A 81 9.35 -2.64 18.37
N LYS A 82 10.35 -3.29 18.98
CA LYS A 82 10.45 -4.77 19.05
C LYS A 82 9.25 -5.46 19.70
N LEU A 83 8.59 -4.77 20.63
CA LEU A 83 7.43 -5.32 21.33
C LEU A 83 6.17 -5.33 20.45
N GLN A 84 6.20 -4.66 19.30
CA GLN A 84 5.10 -4.57 18.33
C GLN A 84 3.77 -4.04 18.88
N LEU A 85 3.81 -3.32 20.01
CA LEU A 85 2.62 -2.81 20.69
C LEU A 85 2.00 -1.58 20.02
N HIS A 86 2.66 -1.02 19.00
CA HIS A 86 2.31 0.27 18.38
C HIS A 86 1.61 0.12 17.02
N GLY A 87 1.14 -1.07 16.66
CA GLY A 87 0.38 -1.27 15.43
C GLY A 87 -0.85 -0.36 15.35
N GLY A 88 -1.57 -0.21 16.48
CA GLY A 88 -2.72 0.69 16.56
C GLY A 88 -2.37 2.18 16.41
N ASP A 89 -1.22 2.61 16.95
CA ASP A 89 -0.73 3.98 16.78
C ASP A 89 -0.41 4.25 15.30
N GLY A 90 0.27 3.32 14.64
CA GLY A 90 0.56 3.42 13.20
C GLY A 90 -0.71 3.44 12.35
N ALA A 91 -1.74 2.68 12.73
CA ALA A 91 -3.02 2.67 12.02
C ALA A 91 -3.74 4.01 12.16
N ASN A 92 -3.76 4.58 13.36
CA ASN A 92 -4.35 5.91 13.59
C ASN A 92 -3.60 7.01 12.83
N ASP A 93 -2.26 7.01 12.84
CA ASP A 93 -1.45 7.97 12.06
C ASP A 93 -1.69 7.83 10.55
N THR A 94 -1.78 6.60 10.03
CA THR A 94 -2.13 6.32 8.64
C THR A 94 -3.49 6.94 8.29
N ILE A 95 -4.50 6.71 9.13
CA ILE A 95 -5.87 7.22 8.93
C ILE A 95 -5.89 8.76 8.98
N ASP A 96 -5.17 9.37 9.91
CA ASP A 96 -5.10 10.82 10.02
C ASP A 96 -4.38 11.44 8.83
N ARG A 97 -3.34 10.78 8.31
CA ARG A 97 -2.70 11.20 7.06
C ARG A 97 -3.66 11.10 5.88
N VAL A 98 -4.41 10.01 5.74
CA VAL A 98 -5.43 9.85 4.69
C VAL A 98 -6.45 11.00 4.75
N LYS A 99 -7.02 11.29 5.92
CA LYS A 99 -7.95 12.42 6.10
C LYS A 99 -7.32 13.72 5.64
N LYS A 100 -6.07 13.98 6.04
CA LYS A 100 -5.36 15.21 5.70
C LYS A 100 -5.12 15.34 4.20
N SER A 101 -4.74 14.25 3.54
CA SER A 101 -4.51 14.22 2.09
C SER A 101 -5.80 14.47 1.32
N VAL A 102 -6.92 13.87 1.73
CA VAL A 102 -8.23 14.11 1.12
C VAL A 102 -8.71 15.55 1.32
N GLU A 103 -8.49 16.14 2.49
CA GLU A 103 -8.84 17.54 2.78
C GLU A 103 -8.00 18.52 1.96
N THR A 104 -6.69 18.29 1.88
CA THR A 104 -5.73 19.23 1.28
C THR A 104 -5.68 19.08 -0.25
N CYS A 105 -5.74 17.85 -0.74
CA CYS A 105 -5.55 17.48 -2.13
C CYS A 105 -6.56 16.37 -2.54
N PRO A 106 -7.85 16.73 -2.74
CA PRO A 106 -8.91 15.73 -2.97
C PRO A 106 -8.74 14.89 -4.23
N ASN A 107 -7.92 15.34 -5.19
CA ASN A 107 -7.62 14.62 -6.43
C ASN A 107 -6.39 13.70 -6.33
N THR A 108 -5.59 13.81 -5.26
CA THR A 108 -4.44 12.94 -5.04
C THR A 108 -4.92 11.51 -4.80
N LYS A 109 -4.38 10.55 -5.55
CA LYS A 109 -4.66 9.13 -5.35
C LYS A 109 -3.82 8.63 -4.17
N ILE A 110 -4.40 7.83 -3.27
CA ILE A 110 -3.68 7.34 -2.10
C ILE A 110 -3.34 5.86 -2.27
N VAL A 111 -2.08 5.51 -2.01
CA VAL A 111 -1.58 4.14 -1.93
C VAL A 111 -1.12 3.89 -0.50
N LEU A 112 -1.54 2.77 0.07
CA LEU A 112 -1.08 2.32 1.38
C LEU A 112 -0.05 1.22 1.21
N GLY A 113 0.95 1.15 2.09
CA GLY A 113 1.89 0.03 2.10
C GLY A 113 2.50 -0.24 3.46
N GLY A 114 2.95 -1.47 3.66
CA GLY A 114 3.48 -1.89 4.94
C GLY A 114 4.42 -3.08 4.84
N TYR A 115 5.49 -3.09 5.62
CA TYR A 115 6.43 -4.19 5.70
C TYR A 115 6.52 -4.76 7.12
N SER A 116 6.44 -6.10 7.27
CA SER A 116 6.56 -6.78 8.56
C SER A 116 5.54 -6.26 9.57
N GLN A 117 5.96 -5.69 10.70
CA GLN A 117 5.09 -4.98 11.63
C GLN A 117 4.24 -3.88 10.97
N GLY A 118 4.77 -3.20 9.96
CA GLY A 118 4.03 -2.21 9.18
C GLY A 118 2.96 -2.82 8.27
N ALA A 119 3.10 -4.08 7.87
CA ALA A 119 2.03 -4.80 7.16
C ALA A 119 0.84 -5.02 8.11
N SER A 120 1.11 -5.41 9.36
CA SER A 120 0.08 -5.49 10.41
C SER A 120 -0.58 -4.15 10.73
N VAL A 121 0.11 -3.01 10.55
CA VAL A 121 -0.52 -1.68 10.60
C VAL A 121 -1.59 -1.55 9.52
N MET A 122 -1.29 -1.99 8.29
CA MET A 122 -2.21 -1.93 7.16
C MET A 122 -3.38 -2.92 7.30
N ASP A 123 -3.16 -4.08 7.89
CA ASP A 123 -4.22 -4.99 8.29
C ASP A 123 -5.23 -4.34 9.24
N ILE A 124 -4.75 -3.65 10.28
CA ILE A 124 -5.62 -2.93 11.22
C ILE A 124 -6.43 -1.86 10.47
N VAL A 125 -5.77 -1.07 9.62
CA VAL A 125 -6.44 -0.07 8.76
C VAL A 125 -7.48 -0.73 7.85
N ALA A 126 -7.19 -1.92 7.32
CA ALA A 126 -8.06 -2.67 6.44
C ALA A 126 -9.16 -3.46 7.16
N GLY A 127 -9.15 -3.48 8.50
CA GLY A 127 -10.10 -4.23 9.32
C GLY A 127 -9.88 -5.75 9.31
N VAL A 128 -8.66 -6.20 9.02
CA VAL A 128 -8.28 -7.61 8.99
C VAL A 128 -8.03 -8.09 10.42
N PRO A 129 -8.68 -9.18 10.90
CA PRO A 129 -8.44 -9.70 12.24
C PRO A 129 -7.06 -10.37 12.33
N ILE A 130 -6.16 -9.83 13.16
CA ILE A 130 -4.88 -10.47 13.48
C ILE A 130 -4.96 -11.07 14.89
N GLY A 131 -5.11 -12.39 15.00
CA GLY A 131 -4.78 -13.16 16.23
C GLY A 131 -5.28 -12.62 17.58
N GLY A 132 -6.47 -12.01 17.66
CA GLY A 132 -7.03 -11.46 18.90
C GLY A 132 -6.48 -10.10 19.34
N ILE A 133 -5.71 -9.44 18.47
CA ILE A 133 -5.20 -8.08 18.64
C ILE A 133 -6.34 -7.10 18.31
N SER A 134 -6.84 -6.35 19.31
CA SER A 134 -7.98 -5.43 19.16
C SER A 134 -7.62 -3.96 19.40
N TRP A 135 -6.45 -3.52 18.92
CA TRP A 135 -5.95 -2.16 19.14
C TRP A 135 -5.84 -1.41 17.81
N GLY A 136 -6.27 -0.15 17.79
CA GLY A 136 -6.26 0.71 16.61
C GLY A 136 -7.62 0.78 15.91
N SER A 137 -7.75 1.76 15.01
CA SER A 137 -8.97 2.00 14.23
C SER A 137 -8.82 1.43 12.83
N SER A 138 -9.91 0.91 12.26
CA SER A 138 -9.99 0.66 10.82
C SER A 138 -10.32 1.94 10.06
N LEU A 139 -10.01 1.95 8.75
CA LEU A 139 -10.30 3.07 7.87
C LEU A 139 -11.80 3.35 7.86
N PRO A 140 -12.23 4.60 8.14
CA PRO A 140 -13.64 4.95 8.02
C PRO A 140 -14.13 4.75 6.57
N PRO A 141 -15.28 4.09 6.34
CA PRO A 141 -15.70 3.65 5.00
C PRO A 141 -15.75 4.76 3.95
N GLN A 142 -16.03 6.01 4.34
CA GLN A 142 -16.09 7.14 3.43
C GLN A 142 -14.76 7.44 2.72
N TYR A 143 -13.62 7.02 3.30
CA TYR A 143 -12.29 7.22 2.70
C TYR A 143 -11.83 6.04 1.85
N ALA A 144 -12.55 4.92 1.86
CA ALA A 144 -12.15 3.72 1.12
C ALA A 144 -12.00 3.98 -0.38
N ASN A 145 -12.80 4.89 -0.96
CA ASN A 145 -12.73 5.27 -2.37
C ASN A 145 -11.49 6.11 -2.73
N ASN A 146 -10.86 6.78 -1.75
CA ASN A 146 -9.62 7.52 -1.95
C ASN A 146 -8.39 6.61 -2.01
N ILE A 147 -8.48 5.40 -1.45
CA ILE A 147 -7.43 4.40 -1.52
C ILE A 147 -7.51 3.67 -2.85
N TYR A 148 -6.45 3.74 -3.65
CA TYR A 148 -6.37 3.11 -4.97
C TYR A 148 -5.71 1.74 -4.91
N ALA A 149 -4.73 1.56 -4.02
CA ALA A 149 -4.07 0.29 -3.82
C ALA A 149 -3.50 0.15 -2.40
N VAL A 150 -3.33 -1.10 -1.97
CA VAL A 150 -2.61 -1.48 -0.75
C VAL A 150 -1.56 -2.51 -1.12
N ALA A 151 -0.33 -2.36 -0.64
CA ALA A 151 0.75 -3.32 -0.86
C ALA A 151 1.44 -3.70 0.45
N THR A 152 1.26 -4.94 0.89
CA THR A 152 1.87 -5.49 2.10
C THR A 152 3.01 -6.45 1.75
N PHE A 153 4.04 -6.47 2.61
CA PHE A 153 5.25 -7.26 2.43
C PHE A 153 5.56 -7.98 3.75
N GLY A 154 5.65 -9.30 3.71
CA GLY A 154 6.00 -10.11 4.89
C GLY A 154 4.95 -9.98 5.98
N ASP A 155 3.69 -10.08 5.59
CA ASP A 155 2.56 -9.92 6.50
C ASP A 155 2.35 -11.17 7.36
N VAL A 156 2.20 -10.97 8.66
CA VAL A 156 1.95 -12.06 9.62
C VAL A 156 0.55 -12.66 9.45
N ALA A 157 -0.41 -11.92 8.89
CA ALA A 157 -1.76 -12.44 8.63
C ALA A 157 -1.73 -13.68 7.72
N ASP A 158 -0.84 -13.70 6.72
CA ASP A 158 -0.60 -14.81 5.80
C ASP A 158 -0.33 -16.12 6.55
N ARG A 159 0.46 -16.03 7.62
CA ARG A 159 0.86 -17.20 8.41
C ARG A 159 -0.31 -17.81 9.19
N ALA A 160 -1.34 -17.02 9.47
CA ALA A 160 -2.57 -17.48 10.11
C ALA A 160 -3.61 -18.01 9.09
N GLY A 161 -3.28 -18.04 7.80
CA GLY A 161 -4.18 -18.48 6.72
C GLY A 161 -5.18 -17.41 6.28
N GLY A 162 -4.97 -16.15 6.70
CA GLY A 162 -5.68 -14.97 6.21
C GLY A 162 -4.78 -14.17 5.26
N THR A 163 -5.33 -13.14 4.60
CA THR A 163 -4.54 -12.15 3.84
C THR A 163 -5.39 -10.89 3.73
N LEU A 164 -4.79 -9.71 3.61
CA LEU A 164 -5.52 -8.46 3.40
C LEU A 164 -6.45 -8.52 2.16
N PRO A 165 -6.01 -9.03 0.98
CA PRO A 165 -6.86 -9.26 -0.18
C PRO A 165 -8.12 -10.11 0.07
N SER A 166 -7.99 -11.17 0.88
CA SER A 166 -9.09 -12.12 1.13
C SER A 166 -10.05 -11.71 2.24
N GLN A 167 -9.60 -10.88 3.20
CA GLN A 167 -10.35 -10.63 4.44
C GLN A 167 -10.87 -9.19 4.56
N SER A 168 -10.22 -8.21 3.91
CA SER A 168 -10.68 -6.83 3.98
C SER A 168 -11.91 -6.59 3.10
N ALA A 169 -13.03 -6.25 3.72
CA ALA A 169 -14.26 -5.92 3.01
C ALA A 169 -14.15 -4.67 2.13
N LEU A 170 -13.36 -3.68 2.55
CA LEU A 170 -13.26 -2.38 1.86
C LEU A 170 -12.04 -2.28 0.94
N LEU A 171 -10.93 -2.91 1.31
CA LEU A 171 -9.64 -2.73 0.63
C LEU A 171 -9.15 -3.99 -0.08
N GLY A 172 -9.76 -5.16 0.15
CA GLY A 172 -9.25 -6.43 -0.37
C GLY A 172 -9.10 -6.47 -1.89
N SER A 173 -10.07 -5.93 -2.63
CA SER A 173 -10.02 -5.84 -4.10
C SER A 173 -8.94 -4.88 -4.65
N LYS A 174 -8.34 -4.08 -3.77
CA LYS A 174 -7.29 -3.10 -4.07
C LYS A 174 -5.93 -3.53 -3.54
N ALA A 175 -5.85 -4.69 -2.90
CA ALA A 175 -4.68 -5.13 -2.17
C ALA A 175 -3.86 -6.16 -2.95
N ILE A 176 -2.56 -6.12 -2.71
CA ILE A 176 -1.61 -7.21 -2.98
C ILE A 176 -0.87 -7.52 -1.69
N ASP A 177 -0.81 -8.81 -1.35
CA ASP A 177 -0.05 -9.32 -0.21
C ASP A 177 1.12 -10.13 -0.74
N LEU A 178 2.33 -9.77 -0.32
CA LEU A 178 3.56 -10.37 -0.82
C LEU A 178 4.30 -11.06 0.31
N CYS A 179 4.25 -12.39 0.30
CA CYS A 179 5.04 -13.24 1.16
C CYS A 179 6.19 -13.89 0.38
N ASN A 180 7.42 -13.69 0.82
CA ASN A 180 8.56 -14.45 0.31
C ASN A 180 8.44 -15.90 0.82
N PRO A 181 8.53 -16.93 -0.03
CA PRO A 181 8.41 -18.33 0.39
C PRO A 181 9.39 -18.77 1.48
N ASN A 182 10.51 -18.07 1.63
CA ASN A 182 11.49 -18.36 2.68
C ASN A 182 11.24 -17.52 3.95
N ASP A 183 10.29 -16.59 3.97
CA ASP A 183 10.09 -15.68 5.10
C ASP A 183 9.32 -16.37 6.25
N PRO A 184 9.95 -16.58 7.43
CA PRO A 184 9.29 -17.24 8.56
C PRO A 184 8.17 -16.44 9.22
N ILE A 185 8.03 -15.15 8.92
CA ILE A 185 6.99 -14.28 9.47
C ILE A 185 5.64 -14.54 8.80
N CYS A 186 5.63 -14.64 7.47
CA CYS A 186 4.40 -14.80 6.68
C CYS A 186 4.20 -16.25 6.19
N HIS A 187 5.27 -17.02 6.03
CA HIS A 187 5.21 -18.40 5.55
C HIS A 187 5.28 -19.40 6.71
N ALA A 188 4.29 -20.29 6.81
CA ALA A 188 4.28 -21.39 7.76
C ALA A 188 4.97 -22.64 7.18
N GLY A 189 5.64 -23.41 8.02
CA GLY A 189 6.21 -24.72 7.64
C GLY A 189 7.74 -24.71 7.45
N PRO A 190 8.30 -25.82 6.95
CA PRO A 190 9.75 -25.95 6.74
C PRO A 190 10.23 -25.14 5.51
N GLY A 191 11.54 -24.90 5.43
CA GLY A 191 12.16 -24.21 4.30
C GLY A 191 12.35 -22.69 4.48
N ASN A 192 12.04 -22.17 5.67
CA ASN A 192 12.18 -20.75 5.96
C ASN A 192 13.61 -20.37 6.39
N GLU A 193 14.02 -19.16 6.03
CA GLU A 193 15.27 -18.52 6.42
C GLU A 193 15.01 -17.05 6.76
N TRP A 194 15.66 -16.52 7.80
CA TRP A 194 15.47 -15.12 8.21
C TRP A 194 15.91 -14.10 7.14
N SER A 195 16.82 -14.49 6.24
CA SER A 195 17.21 -13.74 5.04
C SER A 195 16.02 -13.51 4.08
N GLY A 196 15.08 -14.46 4.01
CA GLY A 196 13.83 -14.32 3.26
C GLY A 196 13.02 -13.11 3.72
N HIS A 197 12.92 -12.91 5.04
CA HIS A 197 12.27 -11.73 5.61
C HIS A 197 13.09 -10.45 5.41
N THR A 198 14.39 -10.50 5.73
CA THR A 198 15.21 -9.28 5.91
C THR A 198 15.83 -8.74 4.64
N GLU A 199 16.06 -9.58 3.64
CA GLU A 199 16.73 -9.23 2.38
C GLU A 199 15.83 -9.51 1.17
N GLY A 200 15.02 -10.56 1.26
CA GLY A 200 14.31 -11.17 0.13
C GLY A 200 13.19 -10.36 -0.52
N TYR A 201 12.85 -9.17 -0.03
CA TYR A 201 11.79 -8.32 -0.59
C TYR A 201 12.25 -7.37 -1.70
N VAL A 202 13.52 -6.97 -1.68
CA VAL A 202 14.07 -6.00 -2.64
C VAL A 202 15.05 -6.71 -3.56
N PRO A 203 14.98 -6.52 -4.90
CA PRO A 203 14.01 -5.70 -5.63
C PRO A 203 12.76 -6.47 -6.08
N VAL A 204 12.73 -7.80 -5.96
CA VAL A 204 11.75 -8.66 -6.65
C VAL A 204 10.31 -8.30 -6.28
N TYR A 205 9.99 -8.35 -4.98
CA TYR A 205 8.63 -8.11 -4.52
C TYR A 205 8.27 -6.62 -4.56
N THR A 206 9.22 -5.71 -4.32
CA THR A 206 8.97 -4.26 -4.49
C THR A 206 8.66 -3.91 -5.95
N THR A 207 9.29 -4.59 -6.92
CA THR A 207 8.97 -4.44 -8.35
C THR A 207 7.59 -4.97 -8.69
N GLN A 208 7.23 -6.14 -8.16
CA GLN A 208 5.91 -6.74 -8.34
C GLN A 208 4.79 -5.86 -7.74
N ALA A 209 4.99 -5.35 -6.53
CA ALA A 209 4.06 -4.41 -5.89
C ALA A 209 3.92 -3.13 -6.72
N ALA A 210 5.03 -2.54 -7.18
CA ALA A 210 5.01 -1.34 -8.00
C ALA A 210 4.20 -1.55 -9.29
N ALA A 211 4.37 -2.70 -9.96
CA ALA A 211 3.62 -3.03 -11.17
C ALA A 211 2.12 -3.17 -10.90
N PHE A 212 1.74 -3.84 -9.81
CA PHE A 212 0.35 -3.95 -9.38
C PHE A 212 -0.27 -2.58 -9.08
N VAL A 213 0.43 -1.74 -8.32
CA VAL A 213 -0.04 -0.40 -7.94
C VAL A 213 -0.12 0.50 -9.17
N ALA A 214 0.86 0.46 -10.07
CA ALA A 214 0.83 1.16 -11.34
C ALA A 214 -0.42 0.79 -12.16
N ALA A 215 -0.74 -0.50 -12.25
CA ALA A 215 -1.96 -0.96 -12.94
C ALA A 215 -3.25 -0.46 -12.27
N LYS A 216 -3.32 -0.40 -10.93
CA LYS A 216 -4.47 0.18 -10.22
C LYS A 216 -4.61 1.69 -10.45
N LEU A 217 -3.50 2.41 -10.47
CA LEU A 217 -3.48 3.86 -10.70
C LEU A 217 -3.85 4.24 -12.15
N MET A 218 -3.47 3.40 -13.12
CA MET A 218 -3.72 3.59 -14.54
C MET A 218 -4.99 2.89 -15.04
N GLY A 219 -5.62 2.00 -14.27
CA GLY A 219 -6.84 1.28 -14.65
C GLY A 219 -8.08 2.15 -14.91
N GLY A 220 -7.98 3.48 -14.83
CA GLY A 220 -8.96 4.46 -15.32
C GLY A 220 -8.63 5.09 -16.69
N THR A 221 -7.47 4.79 -17.26
CA THR A 221 -6.95 5.30 -18.54
C THR A 221 -6.35 4.12 -19.29
N GLY A 222 -6.95 3.70 -20.42
CA GLY A 222 -6.55 2.50 -21.16
C GLY A 222 -5.15 2.53 -21.78
N GLN A 223 -4.10 2.49 -20.96
CA GLN A 223 -2.72 2.26 -21.38
C GLN A 223 -2.19 0.99 -20.70
N SER A 224 -1.74 0.06 -21.54
CA SER A 224 -0.98 -1.12 -21.16
C SER A 224 0.31 -0.70 -20.45
N VAL A 225 0.52 -1.19 -19.23
CA VAL A 225 1.82 -1.11 -18.56
C VAL A 225 2.87 -1.88 -19.37
N PRO A 226 4.09 -1.35 -19.56
CA PRO A 226 5.21 -2.14 -20.05
C PRO A 226 5.42 -3.33 -19.10
N GLY A 227 5.50 -4.54 -19.66
CA GLY A 227 5.67 -5.76 -18.88
C GLY A 227 6.99 -5.77 -18.13
N TYR A 228 6.97 -5.33 -16.87
CA TYR A 228 8.07 -5.46 -15.92
C TYR A 228 7.73 -6.55 -14.92
N GLY A 229 8.25 -7.75 -15.18
CA GLY A 229 8.24 -8.89 -14.27
C GLY A 229 8.88 -10.10 -14.93
N PRO A 230 9.65 -10.94 -14.22
CA PRO A 230 10.02 -12.24 -14.74
C PRO A 230 8.75 -13.04 -14.99
N SER A 231 8.66 -13.67 -16.16
CA SER A 231 7.56 -14.55 -16.55
C SER A 231 7.44 -15.70 -15.56
N VAL A 232 6.42 -15.65 -14.70
CA VAL A 232 5.99 -16.79 -13.89
C VAL A 232 5.42 -17.86 -14.85
N PRO A 233 5.86 -19.13 -14.80
CA PRO A 233 5.29 -20.19 -15.62
C PRO A 233 3.79 -20.36 -15.29
N GLY A 234 2.93 -19.90 -16.20
CA GLY A 234 1.49 -19.96 -16.03
C GLY A 234 0.94 -21.37 -16.21
N THR A 235 0.29 -21.91 -15.18
CA THR A 235 -0.76 -22.91 -15.33
C THR A 235 -2.11 -22.22 -15.18
N GLY A 236 -2.74 -21.90 -16.31
CA GLY A 236 -4.09 -21.34 -16.38
C GLY A 236 -4.71 -21.60 -17.76
N PRO A 237 -5.97 -22.06 -17.86
CA PRO A 237 -6.52 -22.65 -19.08
C PRO A 237 -6.88 -21.60 -20.14
N GLN A 238 -6.47 -21.85 -21.39
CA GLN A 238 -6.74 -21.02 -22.55
C GLN A 238 -8.20 -21.18 -23.02
N THR A 239 -8.95 -20.09 -23.04
CA THR A 239 -10.20 -19.95 -23.81
C THR A 239 -9.88 -19.42 -25.22
N PRO A 240 -10.32 -20.07 -26.31
CA PRO A 240 -10.04 -19.59 -27.66
C PRO A 240 -10.99 -18.46 -28.10
N GLY A 241 -10.42 -17.32 -28.48
CA GLY A 241 -11.12 -16.22 -29.16
C GLY A 241 -11.11 -16.36 -30.68
N TYR A 242 -12.23 -16.03 -31.32
CA TYR A 242 -12.46 -16.04 -32.77
C TYR A 242 -11.74 -14.87 -33.48
N GLY A 243 -11.10 -15.16 -34.62
CA GLY A 243 -10.60 -14.19 -35.60
C GLY A 243 -10.82 -14.68 -37.04
N PRO A 244 -10.98 -13.79 -38.05
CA PRO A 244 -11.55 -14.12 -39.35
C PRO A 244 -10.58 -14.79 -40.35
N GLN A 245 -11.14 -15.69 -41.17
CA GLN A 245 -10.46 -16.60 -42.11
C GLN A 245 -10.20 -16.00 -43.51
N SER A 246 -9.17 -16.51 -44.19
CA SER A 246 -9.08 -16.57 -45.66
C SER A 246 -8.47 -17.91 -46.11
N PRO A 247 -8.80 -18.41 -47.32
CA PRO A 247 -9.02 -19.84 -47.54
C PRO A 247 -7.87 -20.55 -48.25
N GLY A 248 -7.58 -21.79 -47.85
CA GLY A 248 -6.72 -22.70 -48.60
C GLY A 248 -6.56 -24.09 -47.97
N GLN A 249 -6.89 -25.11 -48.77
CA GLN A 249 -6.64 -26.56 -48.63
C GLN A 249 -7.55 -27.44 -47.75
N ALA A 250 -8.03 -28.50 -48.41
CA ALA A 250 -8.95 -29.52 -47.92
C ALA A 250 -8.25 -30.59 -47.03
N PRO A 251 -8.99 -31.34 -46.19
CA PRO A 251 -8.41 -32.18 -45.13
C PRO A 251 -8.15 -33.63 -45.59
N GLY A 252 -7.03 -34.20 -45.13
CA GLY A 252 -6.78 -35.65 -45.12
C GLY A 252 -7.36 -36.35 -43.87
N PRO A 253 -7.41 -37.69 -43.85
CA PRO A 253 -8.21 -38.44 -42.87
C PRO A 253 -7.60 -38.48 -41.45
N LEU A 254 -8.49 -38.46 -40.45
CA LEU A 254 -8.20 -38.53 -39.01
C LEU A 254 -7.70 -39.92 -38.55
N PRO A 255 -6.72 -40.00 -37.64
CA PRO A 255 -6.49 -41.18 -36.80
C PRO A 255 -7.43 -41.22 -35.59
N GLN A 256 -7.89 -42.42 -35.25
CA GLN A 256 -8.84 -42.74 -34.18
C GLN A 256 -8.22 -42.58 -32.78
N SER A 257 -8.99 -42.02 -31.85
CA SER A 257 -8.67 -41.88 -30.42
C SER A 257 -8.72 -43.23 -29.67
N PRO A 258 -7.78 -43.51 -28.74
CA PRO A 258 -7.94 -44.59 -27.77
C PRO A 258 -8.91 -44.19 -26.64
N GLN A 259 -9.81 -45.12 -26.28
CA GLN A 259 -10.79 -45.00 -25.20
C GLN A 259 -10.13 -44.85 -23.82
N ALA A 260 -10.69 -43.95 -23.00
CA ALA A 260 -10.37 -43.80 -21.58
C ALA A 260 -11.02 -44.94 -20.75
N PRO A 261 -10.31 -45.53 -19.75
CA PRO A 261 -10.92 -46.39 -18.74
C PRO A 261 -11.77 -45.58 -17.75
N GLY A 262 -12.96 -46.10 -17.42
CA GLY A 262 -13.93 -45.48 -16.52
C GLY A 262 -13.50 -45.42 -15.04
N PRO A 263 -14.24 -44.70 -14.19
CA PRO A 263 -13.86 -44.42 -12.81
C PRO A 263 -13.98 -45.64 -11.90
N LEU A 264 -12.91 -45.93 -11.17
CA LEU A 264 -12.90 -46.87 -10.05
C LEU A 264 -13.50 -46.20 -8.81
N THR A 265 -14.59 -46.76 -8.30
CA THR A 265 -15.19 -46.39 -7.01
C THR A 265 -14.33 -46.93 -5.85
N PRO A 266 -13.90 -46.11 -4.88
CA PRO A 266 -13.27 -46.62 -3.65
C PRO A 266 -14.34 -47.16 -2.69
N SER A 267 -14.26 -48.43 -2.32
CA SER A 267 -15.06 -49.00 -1.23
C SER A 267 -14.50 -48.53 0.11
N TYR A 268 -15.26 -47.75 0.87
CA TYR A 268 -14.97 -47.48 2.28
C TYR A 268 -15.53 -48.62 3.14
N ALA A 269 -14.64 -49.37 3.79
CA ALA A 269 -14.99 -50.25 4.91
C ALA A 269 -15.22 -49.40 6.18
N PRO A 270 -16.21 -49.73 7.04
CA PRO A 270 -16.48 -48.97 8.26
C PRO A 270 -15.38 -49.18 9.32
N GLN A 271 -14.84 -48.07 9.82
CA GLN A 271 -13.85 -48.04 10.90
C GLN A 271 -14.50 -48.38 12.26
N SER A 272 -13.84 -49.20 13.07
CA SER A 272 -14.23 -49.51 14.45
C SER A 272 -13.99 -48.30 15.38
N PRO A 273 -14.83 -48.10 16.42
CA PRO A 273 -14.70 -46.95 17.30
C PRO A 273 -13.48 -47.06 18.24
N THR A 274 -12.72 -45.98 18.33
CA THR A 274 -11.60 -45.79 19.27
C THR A 274 -12.09 -45.63 20.72
N PRO A 275 -11.39 -46.20 21.72
CA PRO A 275 -11.74 -46.05 23.13
C PRO A 275 -11.43 -44.63 23.67
N PRO A 276 -12.15 -44.15 24.70
CA PRO A 276 -12.01 -42.80 25.23
C PRO A 276 -10.71 -42.60 26.02
N VAL A 277 -10.14 -41.40 25.88
CA VAL A 277 -8.93 -40.93 26.58
C VAL A 277 -9.27 -40.55 28.03
N PRO A 278 -8.44 -40.92 29.04
CA PRO A 278 -8.66 -40.50 30.43
C PRO A 278 -8.47 -38.99 30.63
N ALA A 279 -9.33 -38.37 31.44
CA ALA A 279 -9.26 -36.97 31.80
C ALA A 279 -8.01 -36.64 32.67
N SER A 280 -7.35 -35.52 32.35
CA SER A 280 -6.25 -34.96 33.15
C SER A 280 -6.76 -34.43 34.51
N PRO A 281 -6.01 -34.59 35.61
CA PRO A 281 -6.40 -34.07 36.91
C PRO A 281 -6.25 -32.54 36.98
N THR A 282 -7.21 -31.90 37.65
CA THR A 282 -7.30 -30.47 37.96
C THR A 282 -6.11 -29.99 38.81
N PRO A 283 -5.56 -28.78 38.59
CA PRO A 283 -4.53 -28.23 39.47
C PRO A 283 -5.14 -27.83 40.82
N GLN A 284 -4.56 -28.32 41.91
CA GLN A 284 -4.82 -27.80 43.26
C GLN A 284 -4.22 -26.39 43.38
N THR A 285 -5.03 -25.45 43.85
CA THR A 285 -4.59 -24.12 44.26
C THR A 285 -3.89 -24.20 45.61
N ASP A 286 -2.56 -24.13 45.61
CA ASP A 286 -1.80 -23.88 46.83
C ASP A 286 -1.86 -22.39 47.21
N VAL A 287 -2.39 -22.17 48.41
CA VAL A 287 -2.40 -20.91 49.15
C VAL A 287 -0.98 -20.57 49.57
N VAL A 288 -0.40 -19.50 49.01
CA VAL A 288 0.84 -18.91 49.55
C VAL A 288 0.45 -17.88 50.62
N ALA A 289 0.75 -18.23 51.87
CA ALA A 289 0.70 -17.33 53.00
C ALA A 289 1.84 -16.31 52.95
N ALA A 290 1.51 -15.06 53.21
CA ALA A 290 2.44 -13.96 53.43
C ALA A 290 3.14 -14.10 54.79
N VAL A 291 4.48 -14.00 54.84
CA VAL A 291 5.22 -13.54 56.02
C VAL A 291 6.55 -12.90 55.60
N HIS A 292 6.71 -11.63 56.00
CA HIS A 292 7.92 -10.80 56.20
C HIS A 292 9.16 -10.94 55.32
#